data_AF-A0A4R2L9V6-F1
#
_entry.id   AF-A0A4R2L9V6-F1
#
_cell.length_a   1.000
_cell.length_b   1.000
_cell.length_c   1.000
_cell.angle_alpha   90.00
_cell.angle_beta   90.00
_cell.angle_gamma   90.00
#
_symmetry.space_group_name_H-M   'P 1'
#
loop_
_entity.id
_entity.type
_entity.pdbx_description
1 polymer ?
#
loop_
_entity_poly.entity_id
_entity_poly.type
_entity_poly.pdbx_seq_one_letter_code
_entity_poly.pdbx_strand_id
1 'polypeptide(L)' 'MATQTSLVAQQVRLRQWSEQIRECQNRPEGMDVQTWCTQNNITKANYYYRLRRVREACLGQFQ' A
#
# COMPACT_ATOMS: atom_id res chain seq x y z
N MET A 1 5.80 23.53 0.05
CA MET A 1 4.60 23.62 -0.80
C MET A 1 4.57 22.42 -1.72
N ALA A 2 3.65 21.48 -1.51
CA ALA A 2 3.43 20.40 -2.47
C ALA A 2 2.75 21.00 -3.71
N THR A 3 3.25 20.70 -4.91
CA THR A 3 2.57 21.10 -6.15
C THR A 3 1.30 20.29 -6.34
N GLN A 4 0.31 20.81 -7.07
CA GLN A 4 -0.92 20.08 -7.39
C GLN A 4 -0.62 18.68 -7.97
N THR A 5 0.36 18.59 -8.87
CA THR A 5 0.83 17.33 -9.44
C THR A 5 1.35 16.35 -8.38
N SER A 6 2.11 16.83 -7.40
CA SER A 6 2.65 15.98 -6.33
C SER A 6 1.56 15.45 -5.37
N LEU A 7 0.52 16.26 -5.11
CA LEU A 7 -0.64 15.86 -4.32
C LEU A 7 -1.45 14.78 -5.04
N VAL A 8 -1.74 14.98 -6.33
CA VAL A 8 -2.45 13.99 -7.15
C VAL A 8 -1.64 12.69 -7.24
N ALA A 9 -0.32 12.77 -7.46
CA ALA A 9 0.53 11.59 -7.49
C ALA A 9 0.54 10.81 -6.16
N GLN A 10 0.45 11.51 -5.02
CA GLN A 10 0.33 10.86 -3.71
C GLN A 10 -1.01 10.14 -3.56
N GLN A 11 -2.11 10.77 -3.95
CA GLN A 11 -3.44 10.16 -3.91
C GLN A 11 -3.54 8.92 -4.80
N VAL A 12 -2.99 8.99 -6.01
CA VAL A 12 -2.93 7.85 -6.94
C VAL A 12 -2.15 6.67 -6.32
N ARG A 13 -0.98 6.94 -5.74
CA ARG A 13 -0.20 5.89 -5.05
C ARG A 13 -0.95 5.28 -3.89
N LEU A 14 -1.62 6.09 -3.06
CA LEU A 14 -2.41 5.59 -1.94
C LEU A 14 -3.54 4.68 -2.41
N ARG A 15 -4.24 5.04 -3.51
CA ARG A 15 -5.28 4.18 -4.10
C ARG A 15 -4.70 2.87 -4.58
N GLN A 16 -3.61 2.89 -5.37
CA GLN A 16 -2.93 1.69 -5.85
C GLN A 16 -2.46 0.78 -4.70
N TRP A 17 -1.90 1.38 -3.63
CA TRP A 17 -1.47 0.62 -2.46
C TRP A 17 -2.66 0.00 -1.72
N SER A 18 -3.79 0.71 -1.62
CA SER A 18 -5.00 0.18 -0.99
C SER A 18 -5.56 -1.05 -1.72
N GLU A 19 -5.54 -1.02 -3.06
CA GLU A 19 -5.92 -2.16 -3.91
C GLU A 19 -4.97 -3.34 -3.69
N GLN A 20 -3.66 -3.08 -3.72
CA GLN A 20 -2.64 -4.09 -3.49
C GLN A 20 -2.75 -4.76 -2.11
N ILE A 21 -3.05 -3.98 -1.06
CA ILE A 21 -3.29 -4.49 0.29
C ILE A 21 -4.53 -5.38 0.33
N ARG A 22 -5.60 -4.98 -0.34
CA ARG A 22 -6.82 -5.77 -0.45
C ARG A 22 -6.56 -7.10 -1.17
N GLU A 23 -5.78 -7.11 -2.24
CA GLU A 23 -5.38 -8.34 -2.92
C GLU A 23 -4.54 -9.26 -2.01
N CYS A 24 -3.59 -8.69 -1.26
CA CYS A 24 -2.81 -9.46 -0.29
C CYS A 24 -3.68 -10.04 0.83
N GLN A 25 -4.73 -9.32 1.28
CA GLN A 25 -5.68 -9.83 2.28
C GLN A 25 -6.57 -10.95 1.72
N ASN A 26 -6.84 -10.96 0.42
CA ASN A 26 -7.60 -12.00 -0.27
C ASN A 26 -6.72 -13.14 -0.82
N ARG A 27 -5.46 -13.25 -0.37
CA ARG A 27 -4.57 -14.34 -0.78
C ARG A 27 -5.11 -15.70 -0.30
N PRO A 28 -4.75 -16.81 -0.97
CA PRO A 28 -5.16 -18.15 -0.56
C PRO A 28 -4.82 -18.44 0.90
N GLU A 29 -5.67 -19.20 1.57
CA GLU A 29 -5.44 -19.63 2.95
C GLU A 29 -4.12 -20.42 3.04
N GLY A 30 -3.33 -20.17 4.09
CA GLY A 30 -2.00 -20.76 4.25
C GLY A 30 -0.87 -20.07 3.45
N MET A 31 -1.16 -19.10 2.58
CA MET A 31 -0.11 -18.33 1.90
C MET A 31 0.50 -17.26 2.83
N ASP A 32 1.83 -17.27 2.99
CA ASP A 32 2.53 -16.19 3.71
C ASP A 32 2.57 -14.89 2.90
N VAL A 33 2.58 -13.77 3.62
CA VAL A 33 2.73 -12.44 3.03
C VAL A 33 4.05 -12.31 2.25
N GLN A 34 5.14 -12.95 2.69
CA GLN A 34 6.42 -12.94 1.97
C GLN A 34 6.28 -13.54 0.57
N THR A 35 5.64 -14.70 0.47
CA THR A 35 5.43 -15.39 -0.81
C THR A 35 4.59 -14.54 -1.75
N TRP A 36 3.50 -13.97 -1.24
CA TRP A 36 2.65 -13.06 -2.01
C TRP A 36 3.43 -11.82 -2.48
N CYS A 37 4.25 -11.22 -1.61
CA CYS A 37 5.09 -10.07 -1.95
C CYS A 37 6.08 -10.41 -3.08
N THR A 38 6.75 -11.56 -3.00
CA THR A 38 7.66 -12.04 -4.05
C THR A 38 6.95 -12.21 -5.39
N GLN A 39 5.75 -12.79 -5.41
CA GLN A 39 4.94 -12.92 -6.63
C GLN A 39 4.51 -11.57 -7.21
N ASN A 40 4.28 -10.58 -6.35
CA ASN A 40 3.86 -9.23 -6.73
C ASN A 40 5.04 -8.26 -6.93
N ASN A 41 6.27 -8.78 -7.04
CA ASN A 41 7.49 -8.02 -7.27
C ASN A 41 7.70 -6.87 -6.25
N ILE A 42 7.36 -7.11 -4.99
CA ILE A 42 7.62 -6.18 -3.89
C ILE A 42 8.35 -6.88 -2.75
N THR A 43 9.07 -6.11 -1.95
CA THR A 43 9.64 -6.62 -0.69
C THR A 43 8.58 -6.58 0.42
N LYS A 44 8.67 -7.50 1.38
CA LYS A 44 7.81 -7.50 2.57
C LYS A 44 7.92 -6.19 3.37
N ALA A 45 9.10 -5.59 3.43
CA ALA A 45 9.28 -4.26 4.02
C ALA A 45 8.48 -3.17 3.29
N ASN A 46 8.49 -3.18 1.95
CA ASN A 46 7.72 -2.22 1.14
C ASN A 46 6.21 -2.43 1.34
N TYR A 47 5.75 -3.69 1.40
CA TYR A 47 4.35 -4.00 1.72
C TYR A 47 3.91 -3.38 3.05
N TYR A 48 4.66 -3.60 4.14
CA TYR A 48 4.29 -3.03 5.44
C TYR A 48 4.40 -1.51 5.49
N TYR A 49 5.35 -0.92 4.76
CA TYR A 49 5.39 0.52 4.57
C TYR A 49 4.12 1.05 3.90
N ARG A 50 3.70 0.45 2.78
CA ARG A 50 2.46 0.80 2.06
C ARG A 50 1.23 0.65 2.96
N LEU A 51 1.15 -0.45 3.71
CA LEU A 51 0.08 -0.71 4.67
C LEU A 51 -0.01 0.38 5.74
N ARG A 52 1.12 0.77 6.32
CA ARG A 52 1.19 1.86 7.29
C ARG A 52 0.70 3.17 6.68
N ARG A 53 1.19 3.54 5.49
CA ARG A 53 0.81 4.79 4.80
C ARG A 53 -0.69 4.82 4.46
N VAL A 54 -1.27 3.71 4.04
CA VAL A 54 -2.72 3.63 3.77
C VAL A 54 -3.53 3.80 5.07
N ARG A 55 -3.10 3.17 6.18
CA ARG A 55 -3.74 3.35 7.49
C ARG A 55 -3.69 4.78 7.99
N GLU A 56 -2.53 5.43 7.90
CA GLU A 56 -2.37 6.85 8.27
C GLU A 56 -3.31 7.75 7.44
N ALA A 57 -3.49 7.45 6.14
CA ALA A 57 -4.38 8.20 5.26
C ALA A 57 -5.85 8.04 5.65
N CYS A 58 -6.28 6.82 5.98
CA CYS A 58 -7.65 6.56 6.44
C CYS A 58 -7.96 7.24 7.78
N LEU A 59 -6.96 7.37 8.65
CA LEU A 59 -7.09 8.02 9.95
C LEU A 59 -6.93 9.56 9.88
N GLY A 60 -6.75 10.13 8.68
CA GLY A 60 -6.55 11.57 8.50
C GLY A 60 -5.22 12.09 9.07
N GLN A 61 -4.26 11.20 9.39
CA GLN A 61 -2.97 11.57 9.99
C GLN A 61 -1.93 12.05 8.95
N PHE A 62 -2.35 12.34 7.72
CA PHE A 62 -1.52 13.06 6.77
C PHE A 62 -1.60 14.56 7.08
N GLN A 63 -0.71 15.03 7.96
CA GLN A 63 -0.30 16.43 8.07
C GLN A 63 1.03 16.64 7.36
#